data_AF-A0A4Q6BZN8-F1
#
_entry.id   AF-A0A4Q6BZN8-F1
#
_cell.length_a   1.000
_cell.length_b   1.000
_cell.length_c   1.000
_cell.angle_alpha   90.00
_cell.angle_beta   90.00
_cell.angle_gamma   90.00
#
_symmetry.space_group_name_H-M   'P 1'
#
loop_
_entity.id
_entity.type
_entity.pdbx_description
1 polymer ?
#
loop_
_entity_poly.entity_id
_entity_poly.type
_entity_poly.pdbx_seq_one_letter_code
_entity_poly.pdbx_strand_id
1 'polypeptide(L)'
;MSASPAIATTTIDSVDESRVSAVAGVNSSTDNPVDDDTTTAALPKIYGGIAGALTVGDCAVNQSGVSTCSNCAVTTDSTPDNNLLACNERRIHPALQVRLLIKSDSVDSGVPMITYVPTTGSDTTSQPLYNPTNITVTKNTTAEVNVLWSEICSRMTTTGGASASGCALTNGTGSDQATITLRVGVDAFANGVRSGTLDDGEYVNVQFILRNGIRITNTTVGNSILDKDDVAVQYFEIGSGDKKAYIKDNLRALAGFPVGNNISFRWVRALYEKRDEATKNTTPVWSKISSGSPHVDLEITGDATTSIDLSPRRIENLDNDAVYDFKLAMVDAARNVGYYTSAVDDIYCEGGSASDGGSGAECHTARPSEVVGVLEKSVNCFVATAAYGSPMAAEVTTFRRFRDHFLLPHKFGRQFIWFYYKNGPIAAKFIAESDTLRAVSRAALWAPLKFAKFSLTYGIAAAFALLSTLILAPPAVWFGA
;
A
#
# COMPACT_ATOMS: atom_id res chain seq x y z
N MET A 1 -0.23 -9.52 -49.72
CA MET A 1 0.32 -10.16 -48.50
C MET A 1 0.72 -9.02 -47.59
N SER A 2 -0.10 -8.78 -46.57
CA SER A 2 0.04 -7.64 -45.65
C SER A 2 1.26 -7.88 -44.76
N ALA A 3 2.29 -7.04 -44.89
CA ALA A 3 3.45 -7.09 -44.01
C ALA A 3 3.01 -6.71 -42.59
N SER A 4 3.17 -7.63 -41.66
CA SER A 4 2.97 -7.37 -40.23
C SER A 4 4.11 -6.48 -39.75
N PRO A 5 3.86 -5.34 -39.09
CA PRO A 5 4.93 -4.49 -38.58
C PRO A 5 5.76 -5.24 -37.54
N ALA A 6 7.07 -5.03 -37.63
CA ALA A 6 8.09 -5.74 -36.89
C ALA A 6 8.00 -5.49 -35.38
N ILE A 7 8.29 -6.55 -34.67
CA ILE A 7 8.07 -6.70 -33.24
C ILE A 7 9.35 -6.24 -32.53
N ALA A 8 9.37 -5.00 -32.02
CA ALA A 8 10.46 -4.50 -31.17
C ALA A 8 10.55 -5.38 -29.90
N THR A 9 11.61 -5.42 -29.09
CA THR A 9 11.50 -5.98 -27.72
C THR A 9 12.14 -4.97 -26.81
N THR A 10 11.37 -3.97 -26.40
CA THR A 10 11.83 -2.90 -25.53
C THR A 10 11.83 -3.43 -24.10
N THR A 11 12.96 -3.98 -23.65
CA THR A 11 13.23 -4.06 -22.21
C THR A 11 13.80 -2.72 -21.80
N ILE A 12 13.05 -1.96 -21.01
CA ILE A 12 13.51 -0.72 -20.40
C ILE A 12 13.92 -1.08 -18.98
N ASP A 13 15.21 -1.32 -18.78
CA ASP A 13 15.80 -1.36 -17.43
C ASP A 13 15.95 0.07 -16.94
N SER A 14 14.84 0.69 -16.52
CA SER A 14 14.93 1.77 -15.54
C SER A 14 15.17 1.12 -14.18
N VAL A 15 16.46 0.95 -13.85
CA VAL A 15 17.01 0.62 -12.52
C VAL A 15 16.00 0.00 -11.54
N ASP A 16 15.89 -1.32 -11.70
CA ASP A 16 15.29 -2.36 -10.85
C ASP A 16 13.78 -2.40 -10.53
N GLU A 17 13.20 -3.48 -11.07
CA GLU A 17 11.98 -4.22 -10.72
C GLU A 17 10.66 -3.46 -10.58
N SER A 18 10.14 -3.01 -11.73
CA SER A 18 8.76 -3.34 -12.13
C SER A 18 8.63 -3.31 -13.66
N ARG A 19 9.16 -4.38 -14.28
CA ARG A 19 8.88 -4.93 -15.62
C ARG A 19 8.42 -3.94 -16.72
N VAL A 20 9.29 -3.74 -17.71
CA VAL A 20 8.89 -3.79 -19.12
C VAL A 20 9.48 -5.09 -19.69
N SER A 21 8.74 -6.19 -19.62
CA SER A 21 9.09 -7.42 -20.33
C SER A 21 8.21 -7.53 -21.57
N ALA A 22 8.86 -7.81 -22.70
CA ALA A 22 8.28 -8.08 -24.00
C ALA A 22 7.76 -6.86 -24.77
N VAL A 23 8.50 -6.47 -25.81
CA VAL A 23 7.81 -6.03 -27.04
C VAL A 23 7.74 -7.17 -28.07
N ALA A 24 8.04 -8.43 -27.76
CA ALA A 24 7.63 -9.54 -28.63
C ALA A 24 6.52 -10.41 -28.05
N GLY A 25 5.31 -10.22 -28.56
CA GLY A 25 4.12 -10.96 -28.15
C GLY A 25 3.47 -10.33 -26.93
N VAL A 26 2.42 -9.55 -27.18
CA VAL A 26 1.42 -9.22 -26.15
C VAL A 26 0.89 -10.53 -25.59
N ASN A 27 1.20 -10.81 -24.33
CA ASN A 27 0.30 -11.48 -23.40
C ASN A 27 0.57 -10.95 -21.98
N SER A 28 -0.37 -10.10 -21.56
CA SER A 28 -0.67 -9.65 -20.20
C SER A 28 0.47 -9.02 -19.38
N SER A 29 0.64 -7.72 -19.55
CA SER A 29 0.62 -6.72 -18.45
C SER A 29 0.94 -5.36 -19.07
N THR A 30 0.00 -4.86 -19.86
CA THR A 30 -0.08 -3.45 -20.23
C THR A 30 -0.85 -2.73 -19.14
N ASP A 31 -0.38 -1.56 -18.71
CA ASP A 31 -1.22 -0.56 -18.07
C ASP A 31 -2.37 -0.22 -19.04
N ASN A 32 -3.45 -0.99 -18.96
CA ASN A 32 -4.75 -0.60 -19.47
C ASN A 32 -5.58 -0.32 -18.21
N PRO A 33 -5.97 0.94 -17.91
CA PRO A 33 -7.25 1.10 -17.24
C PRO A 33 -8.26 0.35 -18.10
N VAL A 34 -9.04 -0.53 -17.49
CA VAL A 34 -10.09 -1.25 -18.16
C VAL A 34 -11.05 -0.21 -18.72
N ASP A 35 -10.90 0.10 -19.99
CA ASP A 35 -11.94 0.72 -20.79
C ASP A 35 -12.16 -0.14 -22.01
N ASP A 36 -13.45 -0.38 -22.21
CA ASP A 36 -14.08 -1.27 -23.14
C ASP A 36 -13.78 -0.84 -24.58
N ASP A 37 -13.64 -1.81 -25.47
CA ASP A 37 -13.77 -1.66 -26.93
C ASP A 37 -13.09 -0.43 -27.60
N THR A 38 -11.77 -0.50 -27.85
CA THR A 38 -11.18 0.27 -28.97
C THR A 38 -10.27 -0.61 -29.82
N THR A 39 -10.57 -0.65 -31.12
CA THR A 39 -9.94 -1.45 -32.18
C THR A 39 -8.52 -1.00 -32.56
N THR A 40 -7.81 -0.30 -31.67
CA THR A 40 -6.48 0.27 -31.92
C THR A 40 -5.52 -0.14 -30.80
N ALA A 41 -4.40 -0.79 -31.13
CA ALA A 41 -3.40 -1.18 -30.14
C ALA A 41 -2.84 0.05 -29.41
N ALA A 42 -2.91 0.06 -28.08
CA ALA A 42 -2.38 1.15 -27.26
C ALA A 42 -0.86 1.29 -27.45
N LEU A 43 -0.37 2.53 -27.61
CA LEU A 43 1.06 2.81 -27.74
C LEU A 43 1.81 2.46 -26.44
N PRO A 44 3.04 1.93 -26.51
CA PRO A 44 3.93 1.84 -25.35
C PRO A 44 4.12 3.21 -24.67
N LYS A 45 3.99 3.26 -23.35
CA LYS A 45 4.12 4.49 -22.54
C LYS A 45 5.34 4.42 -21.61
N ILE A 46 6.10 5.50 -21.54
CA ILE A 46 7.23 5.68 -20.60
C ILE A 46 6.92 6.89 -19.73
N TYR A 47 6.87 6.69 -18.41
CA TYR A 47 6.59 7.74 -17.45
C TYR A 47 7.88 8.30 -16.85
N GLY A 48 7.94 9.63 -16.74
CA GLY A 48 8.94 10.37 -15.97
C GLY A 48 8.26 11.15 -14.85
N GLY A 49 8.45 10.73 -13.60
CA GLY A 49 7.91 11.42 -12.44
C GLY A 49 8.84 12.51 -11.93
N ILE A 50 8.32 13.72 -11.73
CA ILE A 50 9.12 14.90 -11.31
C ILE A 50 8.56 15.61 -10.08
N ALA A 51 7.66 14.97 -9.32
CA ALA A 51 7.13 15.54 -8.09
C ALA A 51 8.26 15.89 -7.09
N GLY A 52 8.08 17.02 -6.41
CA GLY A 52 9.02 17.56 -5.44
C GLY A 52 10.31 18.15 -6.04
N ALA A 53 11.09 18.79 -5.17
CA ALA A 53 12.31 19.51 -5.54
C ALA A 53 13.52 18.58 -5.72
N LEU A 54 14.44 18.97 -6.61
CA LEU A 54 15.75 18.32 -6.78
C LEU A 54 16.75 18.65 -5.67
N THR A 55 16.43 19.60 -4.80
CA THR A 55 17.29 20.04 -3.69
C THR A 55 17.00 19.32 -2.38
N VAL A 56 16.13 18.30 -2.40
CA VAL A 56 15.67 17.56 -1.21
C VAL A 56 16.04 16.09 -1.33
N GLY A 57 16.33 15.46 -0.19
CA GLY A 57 16.69 14.05 -0.12
C GLY A 57 18.01 13.75 -0.83
N ASP A 58 18.10 12.57 -1.43
CA ASP A 58 19.27 12.14 -2.18
C ASP A 58 19.40 12.89 -3.53
N CYS A 59 18.31 13.44 -4.07
CA CYS A 59 18.36 14.24 -5.29
C CYS A 59 19.29 15.47 -5.21
N ALA A 60 19.56 15.98 -4.00
CA ALA A 60 20.44 17.12 -3.80
C ALA A 60 21.91 16.82 -4.17
N VAL A 61 22.31 15.55 -4.11
CA VAL A 61 23.71 15.10 -4.30
C VAL A 61 23.87 14.00 -5.34
N ASN A 62 22.81 13.24 -5.62
CA ASN A 62 22.81 12.10 -6.51
C ASN A 62 21.99 12.39 -7.77
N GLN A 63 22.63 13.00 -8.76
CA GLN A 63 22.07 13.24 -10.10
C GLN A 63 22.90 12.52 -11.16
N SER A 64 23.13 11.22 -10.94
CA SER A 64 23.89 10.37 -11.85
C SER A 64 23.17 10.16 -13.18
N GLY A 65 23.93 9.98 -14.27
CA GLY A 65 23.34 9.70 -15.58
C GLY A 65 22.65 8.35 -15.70
N VAL A 66 22.81 7.45 -14.73
CA VAL A 66 22.36 6.05 -14.79
C VAL A 66 21.39 5.65 -13.69
N SER A 67 21.01 6.55 -12.78
CA SER A 67 20.09 6.25 -11.68
C SER A 67 19.16 7.41 -11.39
N THR A 68 17.91 7.09 -11.06
CA THR A 68 16.97 8.05 -10.48
C THR A 68 17.44 8.48 -9.09
N CYS A 69 16.79 9.50 -8.55
CA CYS A 69 17.03 9.96 -7.19
C CYS A 69 15.73 9.97 -6.38
N SER A 70 15.84 9.88 -5.05
CA SER A 70 14.70 10.04 -4.15
C SER A 70 14.73 11.41 -3.50
N ASN A 71 13.61 12.12 -3.55
CA ASN A 71 13.37 13.31 -2.73
C ASN A 71 12.26 13.09 -1.67
N CYS A 72 11.77 11.87 -1.51
CA CYS A 72 10.93 11.49 -0.38
C CYS A 72 11.80 11.38 0.86
N ALA A 73 11.86 12.47 1.63
CA ALA A 73 12.77 12.62 2.74
C ALA A 73 12.03 12.87 4.04
N VAL A 74 12.64 12.42 5.15
CA VAL A 74 12.17 12.77 6.48
C VAL A 74 12.44 14.25 6.72
N THR A 75 11.39 14.99 7.03
CA THR A 75 11.41 16.43 7.30
C THR A 75 10.93 16.68 8.72
N THR A 76 11.42 17.77 9.32
CA THR A 76 11.09 18.13 10.70
C THR A 76 10.70 19.59 10.78
N ASP A 77 9.41 19.84 10.69
CA ASP A 77 8.75 21.13 10.89
C ASP A 77 7.79 21.04 12.08
N SER A 78 7.69 22.13 12.83
CA SER A 78 6.72 22.33 13.91
C SER A 78 5.26 22.23 13.47
N THR A 79 4.98 22.50 12.20
CA THR A 79 3.68 22.32 11.56
C THR A 79 3.66 20.94 10.88
N PRO A 80 2.88 19.96 11.40
CA PRO A 80 2.82 18.57 10.90
C PRO A 80 2.72 18.46 9.39
N ASP A 81 1.84 19.28 8.85
CA ASP A 81 1.45 19.32 7.45
C ASP A 81 2.58 19.80 6.52
N ASN A 82 3.54 20.57 7.04
CA ASN A 82 4.74 20.97 6.31
C ASN A 82 5.72 19.82 6.08
N ASN A 83 5.55 18.71 6.80
CA ASN A 83 6.38 17.53 6.61
C ASN A 83 5.89 16.65 5.43
N LEU A 84 4.70 16.93 4.90
CA LEU A 84 4.03 16.17 3.84
C LEU A 84 4.21 16.83 2.48
N LEU A 85 5.46 16.85 2.04
CA LEU A 85 5.87 17.42 0.75
C LEU A 85 5.59 16.43 -0.39
N ALA A 86 5.20 16.95 -1.56
CA ALA A 86 5.15 16.14 -2.77
C ALA A 86 6.53 15.54 -3.06
N CYS A 87 6.58 14.26 -3.37
CA CYS A 87 7.86 13.57 -3.57
C CYS A 87 7.76 12.43 -4.58
N ASN A 88 8.91 11.88 -4.96
CA ASN A 88 9.03 10.69 -5.77
C ASN A 88 10.33 9.97 -5.38
N GLU A 89 10.21 8.68 -5.06
CA GLU A 89 11.37 7.84 -4.68
C GLU A 89 12.26 7.48 -5.87
N ARG A 90 11.71 7.58 -7.08
CA ARG A 90 12.34 7.30 -8.36
C ARG A 90 12.22 8.53 -9.28
N ARG A 91 12.44 9.70 -8.71
CA ARG A 91 12.35 10.97 -9.43
C ARG A 91 13.37 11.01 -10.56
N ILE A 92 12.93 11.38 -11.76
CA ILE A 92 13.84 11.65 -12.87
C ILE A 92 14.49 13.03 -12.71
N HIS A 93 15.63 13.26 -13.36
CA HIS A 93 16.32 14.56 -13.35
C HIS A 93 17.01 14.81 -14.71
N PRO A 94 17.44 16.05 -15.02
CA PRO A 94 17.93 16.39 -16.36
C PRO A 94 19.08 15.51 -16.88
N ALA A 95 20.01 15.16 -15.99
CA ALA A 95 21.18 14.35 -16.33
C ALA A 95 20.87 12.85 -16.52
N LEU A 96 19.69 12.36 -16.11
CA LEU A 96 19.34 10.95 -16.21
C LEU A 96 19.17 10.53 -17.67
N GLN A 97 19.76 9.39 -18.04
CA GLN A 97 19.60 8.79 -19.36
C GLN A 97 18.45 7.80 -19.37
N VAL A 98 17.61 7.88 -20.40
CA VAL A 98 16.71 6.81 -20.81
C VAL A 98 17.52 5.82 -21.62
N ARG A 99 17.63 4.58 -21.12
CA ARG A 99 18.22 3.44 -21.81
C ARG A 99 17.13 2.66 -22.54
N LEU A 100 17.21 2.57 -23.86
CA LEU A 100 16.32 1.78 -24.69
C LEU A 100 17.13 0.66 -25.36
N LEU A 101 16.65 -0.57 -25.20
CA LEU A 101 17.18 -1.73 -25.92
C LEU A 101 16.35 -1.94 -27.18
N ILE A 102 16.98 -1.77 -28.34
CA ILE A 102 16.35 -1.89 -29.64
C ILE A 102 16.82 -3.18 -30.30
N LYS A 103 15.88 -4.00 -30.72
CA LYS A 103 16.11 -5.23 -31.48
C LYS A 103 15.12 -5.26 -32.64
N SER A 104 15.60 -5.71 -33.80
CA SER A 104 14.75 -5.97 -34.97
C SER A 104 14.99 -7.39 -35.48
N ASP A 105 13.90 -8.08 -35.79
CA ASP A 105 13.89 -9.39 -36.46
C ASP A 105 13.68 -9.27 -37.98
N SER A 106 13.27 -8.09 -38.47
CA SER A 106 12.96 -7.80 -39.86
C SER A 106 14.12 -7.14 -40.61
N VAL A 107 14.99 -6.40 -39.90
CA VAL A 107 16.11 -5.66 -40.50
C VAL A 107 17.37 -6.52 -40.46
N ASP A 108 17.93 -6.82 -41.64
CA ASP A 108 19.17 -7.61 -41.73
C ASP A 108 20.38 -6.82 -41.21
N SER A 109 20.45 -5.52 -41.50
CA SER A 109 21.43 -4.56 -40.98
C SER A 109 20.87 -3.14 -41.04
N GLY A 110 21.11 -2.34 -40.00
CA GLY A 110 20.68 -0.94 -39.92
C GLY A 110 21.28 -0.20 -38.73
N VAL A 111 20.81 1.03 -38.49
CA VAL A 111 21.29 1.90 -37.39
C VAL A 111 20.15 2.18 -36.43
N PRO A 112 20.33 2.03 -35.10
CA PRO A 112 19.26 2.35 -34.15
C PRO A 112 19.05 3.86 -34.12
N MET A 113 17.80 4.31 -34.28
CA MET A 113 17.49 5.73 -34.40
C MET A 113 16.24 6.10 -33.60
N ILE A 114 16.22 7.34 -33.11
CA ILE A 114 15.02 7.95 -32.49
C ILE A 114 14.73 9.26 -33.20
N THR A 115 13.50 9.40 -33.68
CA THR A 115 13.05 10.60 -34.41
C THR A 115 11.74 11.14 -33.85
N TYR A 116 11.47 12.41 -34.12
CA TYR A 116 10.20 13.03 -33.82
C TYR A 116 9.12 12.57 -34.79
N VAL A 117 7.86 12.55 -34.34
CA VAL A 117 6.72 12.38 -35.25
C VAL A 117 6.48 13.69 -36.01
N PRO A 118 6.46 13.69 -37.37
CA PRO A 118 6.22 14.91 -38.15
C PRO A 118 4.81 15.44 -37.91
N THR A 119 4.65 16.74 -37.67
CA THR A 119 3.36 17.37 -37.30
C THR A 119 2.50 17.79 -38.49
N THR A 120 3.07 18.11 -39.66
CA THR A 120 2.46 18.17 -41.01
C THR A 120 3.46 18.82 -41.99
N GLY A 121 3.23 18.60 -43.30
CA GLY A 121 3.96 19.11 -44.47
C GLY A 121 5.13 20.08 -44.25
N SER A 122 6.33 19.61 -44.59
CA SER A 122 7.56 20.39 -44.80
C SER A 122 8.21 21.09 -43.60
N ASP A 123 7.88 20.72 -42.36
CA ASP A 123 8.60 21.28 -41.22
C ASP A 123 10.03 20.71 -41.08
N THR A 124 10.99 21.63 -41.11
CA THR A 124 12.45 21.46 -41.10
C THR A 124 13.03 21.16 -39.70
N THR A 125 12.25 20.54 -38.80
CA THR A 125 12.71 20.00 -37.51
C THR A 125 13.25 18.56 -37.62
N SER A 126 13.61 18.16 -38.84
CA SER A 126 14.13 16.88 -39.33
C SER A 126 15.50 16.46 -38.77
N GLN A 127 15.80 16.81 -37.52
CA GLN A 127 16.97 16.26 -36.83
C GLN A 127 16.52 15.07 -35.97
N PRO A 128 17.16 13.90 -36.13
CA PRO A 128 16.93 12.78 -35.24
C PRO A 128 17.34 13.17 -33.82
N LEU A 129 16.52 12.79 -32.84
CA LEU A 129 16.86 12.94 -31.42
C LEU A 129 18.10 12.10 -31.06
N TYR A 130 18.25 10.95 -31.72
CA TYR A 130 19.41 10.07 -31.61
C TYR A 130 19.70 9.43 -32.96
N ASN A 131 20.91 9.65 -33.50
CA ASN A 131 21.41 9.06 -34.75
C ASN A 131 22.92 8.81 -34.65
N PRO A 132 23.34 7.63 -34.17
CA PRO A 132 24.74 7.29 -34.00
C PRO A 132 25.38 6.99 -35.37
N THR A 133 26.66 7.30 -35.51
CA THR A 133 27.41 7.02 -36.76
C THR A 133 28.21 5.72 -36.71
N ASN A 134 28.35 5.13 -35.52
CA ASN A 134 29.26 4.02 -35.24
C ASN A 134 28.58 2.80 -34.60
N ILE A 135 27.25 2.76 -34.59
CA ILE A 135 26.46 1.63 -34.05
C ILE A 135 25.67 1.02 -35.19
N THR A 136 25.78 -0.30 -35.33
CA THR A 136 25.02 -1.07 -36.30
C THR A 136 24.24 -2.15 -35.57
N VAL A 137 22.96 -2.26 -35.85
CA VAL A 137 22.10 -3.37 -35.41
C VAL A 137 22.00 -4.35 -36.57
N THR A 138 22.37 -5.60 -36.34
CA THR A 138 22.08 -6.69 -37.27
C THR A 138 20.87 -7.48 -36.81
N LYS A 139 20.29 -8.27 -37.71
CA LYS A 139 19.13 -9.11 -37.40
C LYS A 139 19.27 -9.84 -36.07
N ASN A 140 18.23 -9.75 -35.24
CA ASN A 140 18.14 -10.38 -33.92
C ASN A 140 19.21 -9.98 -32.90
N THR A 141 20.03 -8.97 -33.17
CA THR A 141 20.94 -8.38 -32.19
C THR A 141 20.28 -7.17 -31.51
N THR A 142 20.67 -6.94 -30.27
CA THR A 142 20.18 -5.82 -29.47
C THR A 142 21.22 -4.70 -29.48
N ALA A 143 20.79 -3.47 -29.76
CA ALA A 143 21.58 -2.27 -29.55
C ALA A 143 21.02 -1.43 -28.42
N GLU A 144 21.92 -0.82 -27.66
CA GLU A 144 21.58 0.12 -26.60
C GLU A 144 21.56 1.55 -27.15
N VAL A 145 20.48 2.26 -26.84
CA VAL A 145 20.31 3.68 -27.13
C VAL A 145 20.16 4.42 -25.81
N ASN A 146 20.99 5.44 -25.59
CA ASN A 146 20.96 6.27 -24.40
C ASN A 146 20.64 7.71 -24.81
N VAL A 147 19.54 8.24 -24.29
CA VAL A 147 19.12 9.63 -24.52
C VAL A 147 18.89 10.31 -23.19
N LEU A 148 19.41 11.52 -23.02
CA LEU A 148 19.16 12.30 -21.81
C LEU A 148 17.68 12.69 -21.71
N TRP A 149 17.11 12.55 -20.52
CA TRP A 149 15.77 13.04 -20.22
C TRP A 149 15.63 14.53 -20.58
N SER A 150 16.65 15.35 -20.33
CA SER A 150 16.62 16.78 -20.68
C SER A 150 16.36 17.07 -22.16
N GLU A 151 16.89 16.24 -23.06
CA GLU A 151 16.71 16.38 -24.50
C GLU A 151 15.28 16.04 -24.90
N ILE A 152 14.71 14.97 -24.32
CA ILE A 152 13.31 14.59 -24.52
C ILE A 152 12.38 15.68 -23.96
N CYS A 153 12.61 16.09 -22.71
CA CYS A 153 11.81 17.08 -22.00
C CYS A 153 11.74 18.41 -22.77
N SER A 154 12.87 18.90 -23.31
CA SER A 154 12.93 20.17 -24.04
C SER A 154 11.97 20.29 -25.24
N ARG A 155 11.43 19.16 -25.72
CA ARG A 155 10.51 19.08 -26.85
C ARG A 155 9.10 18.67 -26.45
N MET A 156 8.86 18.38 -25.17
CA MET A 156 7.53 18.05 -24.68
C MET A 156 6.67 19.31 -24.56
N THR A 157 5.39 19.15 -24.88
CA THR A 157 4.37 20.19 -24.72
C THR A 157 3.31 19.73 -23.74
N THR A 158 2.81 20.65 -22.91
CA THR A 158 1.61 20.43 -22.11
C THR A 158 0.36 20.71 -22.95
N THR A 159 -0.80 20.23 -22.49
CA THR A 159 -2.10 20.55 -23.10
C THR A 159 -2.39 22.06 -23.14
N GLY A 160 -1.76 22.85 -22.25
CA GLY A 160 -1.84 24.31 -22.21
C GLY A 160 -0.76 25.05 -23.02
N GLY A 161 0.09 24.35 -23.77
CA GLY A 161 1.14 24.96 -24.60
C GLY A 161 2.42 25.38 -23.84
N ALA A 162 2.58 24.98 -22.57
CA ALA A 162 3.82 25.19 -21.84
C ALA A 162 4.88 24.14 -22.25
N SER A 163 6.16 24.53 -22.17
CA SER A 163 7.30 23.67 -22.52
C SER A 163 7.95 23.08 -21.26
N ALA A 164 8.41 21.83 -21.33
CA ALA A 164 9.11 21.19 -20.21
C ALA A 164 10.63 21.42 -20.30
N SER A 165 11.13 22.58 -19.86
CA SER A 165 12.57 22.82 -19.85
C SER A 165 13.26 22.13 -18.67
N GLY A 166 14.36 21.42 -18.91
CA GLY A 166 15.14 20.79 -17.82
C GLY A 166 14.32 19.78 -17.00
N CYS A 167 13.39 19.09 -17.65
CA CYS A 167 12.45 18.17 -16.99
C CYS A 167 11.74 18.78 -15.77
N ALA A 168 11.37 20.06 -15.90
CA ALA A 168 10.46 20.74 -15.01
C ALA A 168 9.32 21.32 -15.86
N LEU A 169 8.11 21.26 -15.32
CA LEU A 169 6.96 21.90 -15.94
C LEU A 169 6.93 23.36 -15.49
N THR A 170 7.04 24.31 -16.42
CA THR A 170 6.98 25.74 -16.12
C THR A 170 5.55 26.15 -15.82
N ASN A 171 5.36 26.97 -14.77
CA ASN A 171 4.05 27.38 -14.22
C ASN A 171 3.00 27.74 -15.28
N GLY A 172 1.83 27.11 -15.15
CA GLY A 172 0.61 27.41 -15.90
C GLY A 172 -0.53 26.50 -15.41
N THR A 173 -1.77 26.97 -15.41
CA THR A 173 -2.96 26.13 -15.16
C THR A 173 -2.99 24.96 -16.15
N GLY A 174 -3.12 23.72 -15.66
CA GLY A 174 -3.13 22.51 -16.50
C GLY A 174 -1.76 21.97 -16.89
N SER A 175 -0.71 22.32 -16.15
CA SER A 175 0.67 21.86 -16.36
C SER A 175 1.01 20.60 -15.55
N ASP A 176 0.04 19.71 -15.32
CA ASP A 176 0.23 18.50 -14.49
C ASP A 176 0.92 17.37 -15.28
N GLN A 177 0.90 17.47 -16.61
CA GLN A 177 1.52 16.51 -17.53
C GLN A 177 2.01 17.20 -18.81
N ALA A 178 3.16 16.76 -19.32
CA ALA A 178 3.59 17.01 -20.70
C ALA A 178 3.82 15.67 -21.42
N THR A 179 3.56 15.63 -22.72
CA THR A 179 3.71 14.41 -23.51
C THR A 179 4.48 14.67 -24.80
N ILE A 180 5.12 13.62 -25.30
CA ILE A 180 5.70 13.58 -26.65
C ILE A 180 5.62 12.15 -27.17
N THR A 181 5.32 11.99 -28.45
CA THR A 181 5.41 10.70 -29.13
C THR A 181 6.67 10.71 -29.98
N LEU A 182 7.53 9.71 -29.78
CA LEU A 182 8.77 9.53 -30.52
C LEU A 182 8.70 8.23 -31.33
N ARG A 183 9.31 8.24 -32.51
CA ARG A 183 9.55 7.04 -33.29
C ARG A 183 10.84 6.40 -32.82
N VAL A 184 10.78 5.16 -32.37
CA VAL A 184 11.94 4.37 -31.94
C VAL A 184 12.07 3.19 -32.88
N GLY A 185 13.23 3.04 -33.54
CA GLY A 185 13.36 2.07 -34.62
C GLY A 185 14.79 1.84 -35.08
N VAL A 186 14.91 1.15 -36.22
CA VAL A 186 16.17 0.87 -36.90
C VAL A 186 16.06 1.36 -38.35
N ASP A 187 16.85 2.37 -38.73
CA ASP A 187 17.00 2.84 -40.11
C ASP A 187 17.74 1.75 -40.90
N ALA A 188 17.02 1.04 -41.76
CA ALA A 188 17.59 -0.10 -42.49
C ALA A 188 18.49 0.38 -43.63
N PHE A 189 19.52 -0.40 -43.95
CA PHE A 189 20.32 -0.12 -45.14
C PHE A 189 19.59 -0.55 -46.41
N ALA A 190 19.10 0.41 -47.19
CA ALA A 190 18.62 0.17 -48.55
C ALA A 190 19.80 0.23 -49.53
N ASN A 191 20.12 -0.88 -50.20
CA ASN A 191 21.25 -0.98 -51.15
C ASN A 191 22.61 -0.55 -50.55
N GLY A 192 22.83 -0.80 -49.26
CA GLY A 192 24.05 -0.42 -48.55
C GLY A 192 24.15 1.05 -48.15
N VAL A 193 23.07 1.83 -48.33
CA VAL A 193 22.98 3.24 -47.94
C VAL A 193 21.86 3.41 -46.92
N ARG A 194 22.08 4.28 -45.92
CA ARG A 194 21.07 4.63 -44.92
C ARG A 194 20.17 5.75 -45.42
N SER A 195 18.89 5.74 -45.04
CA SER A 195 17.96 6.82 -45.41
C SER A 195 18.18 8.08 -44.55
N GLY A 196 18.69 7.91 -43.32
CA GLY A 196 18.77 8.96 -42.32
C GLY A 196 17.42 9.30 -41.67
N THR A 197 16.37 8.55 -42.01
CA THR A 197 14.99 8.66 -41.51
C THR A 197 14.50 7.29 -41.04
N LEU A 198 13.34 7.24 -40.37
CA LEU A 198 12.66 5.97 -40.08
C LEU A 198 11.46 5.88 -41.00
N ASP A 199 11.51 4.94 -41.94
CA ASP A 199 10.45 4.68 -42.90
C ASP A 199 9.34 3.82 -42.28
N ASP A 200 8.16 3.80 -42.92
CA ASP A 200 7.02 3.03 -42.40
C ASP A 200 7.36 1.53 -42.31
N GLY A 201 7.23 0.97 -41.11
CA GLY A 201 7.59 -0.41 -40.79
C GLY A 201 8.95 -0.56 -40.09
N GLU A 202 9.75 0.51 -39.99
CA GLU A 202 11.06 0.51 -39.30
C GLU A 202 11.00 0.98 -37.85
N TYR A 203 9.85 1.52 -37.41
CA TYR A 203 9.68 2.15 -36.12
C TYR A 203 8.43 1.70 -35.37
N VAL A 204 8.48 1.88 -34.05
CA VAL A 204 7.33 1.86 -33.16
C VAL A 204 7.17 3.25 -32.55
N ASN A 205 5.93 3.74 -32.48
CA ASN A 205 5.63 4.98 -31.77
C ASN A 205 5.62 4.70 -30.27
N VAL A 206 6.46 5.40 -29.52
CA VAL A 206 6.55 5.31 -28.06
C VAL A 206 6.15 6.65 -27.47
N GLN A 207 5.19 6.64 -26.54
CA GLN A 207 4.72 7.83 -25.87
C GLN A 207 5.53 8.06 -24.58
N PHE A 208 6.20 9.20 -24.49
CA PHE A 208 6.87 9.66 -23.29
C PHE A 208 5.95 10.64 -22.57
N ILE A 209 5.82 10.46 -21.26
CA ILE A 209 4.89 11.21 -20.42
C ILE A 209 5.66 11.72 -19.22
N LEU A 210 5.85 13.03 -19.15
CA LEU A 210 6.37 13.71 -17.96
C LEU A 210 5.19 14.08 -17.07
N ARG A 211 5.19 13.58 -15.83
CA ARG A 211 4.12 13.84 -14.86
C ARG A 211 4.62 14.60 -13.65
N ASN A 212 3.89 15.64 -13.31
CA ASN A 212 3.98 16.33 -12.04
C ASN A 212 2.59 16.38 -11.42
N GLY A 213 2.03 15.19 -11.16
CA GLY A 213 0.62 15.00 -10.85
C GLY A 213 0.13 15.64 -9.54
N ILE A 214 0.97 16.40 -8.86
CA ILE A 214 0.66 17.05 -7.58
C ILE A 214 1.09 18.49 -7.74
N ARG A 215 0.11 19.40 -7.64
CA ARG A 215 0.28 20.83 -7.93
C ARG A 215 1.58 21.38 -7.36
N ILE A 216 2.38 21.93 -8.27
CA ILE A 216 3.69 22.54 -8.00
C ILE A 216 3.50 23.73 -7.07
N THR A 217 3.85 23.58 -5.80
CA THR A 217 4.33 24.73 -5.05
C THR A 217 5.86 24.62 -5.00
N ASN A 218 6.53 25.50 -5.74
CA ASN A 218 8.00 25.57 -5.87
C ASN A 218 8.70 26.00 -4.57
N THR A 219 8.14 25.67 -3.42
CA THR A 219 8.63 26.08 -2.11
C THR A 219 9.08 24.86 -1.33
N THR A 220 10.20 25.01 -0.63
CA THR A 220 10.69 24.10 0.42
C THR A 220 9.72 23.96 1.60
N VAL A 221 8.54 24.59 1.52
CA VAL A 221 7.51 24.76 2.55
C VAL A 221 6.11 24.51 1.95
N GLY A 222 6.04 23.90 0.78
CA GLY A 222 4.83 23.72 -0.01
C GLY A 222 4.18 22.37 0.26
N ASN A 223 3.16 22.37 1.10
CA ASN A 223 2.47 21.15 1.50
C ASN A 223 1.71 20.62 0.28
N SER A 224 1.77 19.31 0.07
CA SER A 224 0.95 18.63 -0.94
C SER A 224 -0.46 18.31 -0.41
N ILE A 225 -0.95 19.08 0.55
CA ILE A 225 -2.19 18.76 1.23
C ILE A 225 -3.36 19.16 0.36
N LEU A 226 -4.33 18.27 0.41
CA LEU A 226 -5.56 18.25 -0.34
C LEU A 226 -6.35 19.56 -0.15
N ASP A 227 -6.71 20.24 -1.25
CA ASP A 227 -7.85 21.17 -1.24
C ASP A 227 -9.14 20.33 -1.23
N LYS A 228 -10.20 20.79 -0.57
CA LYS A 228 -11.50 20.09 -0.50
C LYS A 228 -12.10 19.75 -1.88
N ASP A 229 -11.58 20.35 -2.95
CA ASP A 229 -11.98 20.18 -4.34
C ASP A 229 -11.02 19.26 -5.15
N ASP A 230 -9.96 18.70 -4.54
CA ASP A 230 -9.02 17.79 -5.20
C ASP A 230 -9.48 16.32 -5.19
N VAL A 231 -9.25 15.64 -6.32
CA VAL A 231 -9.68 14.26 -6.56
C VAL A 231 -8.77 13.26 -5.81
N ALA A 232 -9.03 13.09 -4.52
CA ALA A 232 -8.24 12.22 -3.64
C ALA A 232 -9.08 11.64 -2.48
N VAL A 233 -8.49 10.71 -1.72
CA VAL A 233 -9.09 10.14 -0.50
C VAL A 233 -9.28 11.24 0.55
N GLN A 234 -10.52 11.39 1.01
CA GLN A 234 -10.94 12.39 2.00
C GLN A 234 -11.04 11.80 3.41
N TYR A 235 -11.35 10.51 3.50
CA TYR A 235 -11.64 9.87 4.78
C TYR A 235 -11.26 8.39 4.72
N PHE A 236 -10.67 7.89 5.81
CA PHE A 236 -10.36 6.48 5.98
C PHE A 236 -10.46 6.08 7.44
N GLU A 237 -10.55 4.77 7.68
CA GLU A 237 -10.34 4.22 9.02
C GLU A 237 -9.39 3.04 8.94
N ILE A 238 -8.63 2.84 10.00
CA ILE A 238 -7.71 1.72 10.15
C ILE A 238 -8.27 0.74 11.18
N GLY A 239 -8.18 -0.56 10.85
CA GLY A 239 -8.41 -1.66 11.77
C GLY A 239 -7.11 -2.36 12.15
N SER A 240 -7.12 -2.99 13.32
CA SER A 240 -5.99 -3.72 13.87
C SER A 240 -6.12 -5.22 13.59
N GLY A 241 -5.01 -5.89 13.29
CA GLY A 241 -4.92 -7.34 13.17
C GLY A 241 -3.61 -7.88 13.76
N ASP A 242 -3.40 -9.19 13.63
CA ASP A 242 -2.15 -9.83 14.10
C ASP A 242 -0.97 -9.44 13.20
N LYS A 243 -0.01 -8.70 13.77
CA LYS A 243 1.16 -8.11 13.10
C LYS A 243 0.82 -7.28 11.86
N LYS A 244 -0.40 -6.75 11.81
CA LYS A 244 -0.89 -6.02 10.65
C LYS A 244 -1.93 -4.98 11.04
N ALA A 245 -2.06 -3.99 10.18
CA ALA A 245 -3.20 -3.09 10.12
C ALA A 245 -3.93 -3.29 8.79
N TYR A 246 -5.19 -2.87 8.70
CA TYR A 246 -5.92 -2.88 7.45
C TYR A 246 -6.79 -1.63 7.29
N ILE A 247 -6.90 -1.14 6.06
CA ILE A 247 -7.84 -0.06 5.75
C ILE A 247 -9.26 -0.65 5.73
N LYS A 248 -10.17 -0.08 6.52
CA LYS A 248 -11.57 -0.51 6.59
C LYS A 248 -12.34 -0.13 5.32
N ASP A 249 -13.52 -0.72 5.15
CA ASP A 249 -14.36 -0.55 3.96
C ASP A 249 -14.97 0.85 3.79
N ASN A 250 -14.94 1.69 4.82
CA ASN A 250 -15.50 3.05 4.81
C ASN A 250 -14.53 4.11 4.27
N LEU A 251 -13.61 3.71 3.39
CA LEU A 251 -12.75 4.60 2.63
C LEU A 251 -13.60 5.47 1.68
N ARG A 252 -13.46 6.79 1.76
CA ARG A 252 -14.19 7.75 0.89
C ARG A 252 -13.23 8.69 0.19
N ALA A 253 -13.50 8.96 -1.07
CA ALA A 253 -12.80 9.96 -1.87
C ALA A 253 -13.78 10.95 -2.50
N LEU A 254 -13.22 12.05 -3.02
CA LEU A 254 -13.97 13.00 -3.82
C LEU A 254 -14.47 12.35 -5.11
N ALA A 255 -15.61 12.82 -5.62
CA ALA A 255 -16.15 12.38 -6.90
C ALA A 255 -15.12 12.53 -8.03
N GLY A 256 -14.97 11.49 -8.85
CA GLY A 256 -13.98 11.42 -9.92
C GLY A 256 -12.74 10.61 -9.58
N PHE A 257 -12.49 10.27 -8.30
CA PHE A 257 -11.39 9.37 -7.95
C PHE A 257 -11.61 7.97 -8.54
N PRO A 258 -10.58 7.29 -9.08
CA PRO A 258 -9.14 7.59 -9.03
C PRO A 258 -8.58 8.42 -10.21
N VAL A 259 -9.42 9.06 -11.02
CA VAL A 259 -9.00 9.79 -12.22
C VAL A 259 -9.46 11.25 -12.17
N GLY A 260 -8.54 12.18 -11.97
CA GLY A 260 -8.82 13.62 -11.92
C GLY A 260 -7.74 14.46 -12.61
N ASN A 261 -8.11 15.55 -13.29
CA ASN A 261 -7.17 16.50 -13.89
C ASN A 261 -6.06 15.85 -14.76
N ASN A 262 -6.42 14.93 -15.67
CA ASN A 262 -5.49 14.14 -16.51
C ASN A 262 -4.53 13.20 -15.75
N ILE A 263 -4.72 13.03 -14.44
CA ILE A 263 -3.95 12.14 -13.58
C ILE A 263 -4.82 10.93 -13.27
N SER A 264 -4.21 9.75 -13.36
CA SER A 264 -4.79 8.51 -12.87
C SER A 264 -3.91 8.00 -11.74
N PHE A 265 -4.50 7.92 -10.55
CA PHE A 265 -3.86 7.33 -9.38
C PHE A 265 -3.96 5.82 -9.47
N ARG A 266 -2.86 5.16 -9.09
CA ARG A 266 -2.76 3.70 -9.14
C ARG A 266 -2.67 3.10 -7.75
N TRP A 267 -2.07 3.81 -6.80
CA TRP A 267 -1.95 3.34 -5.43
C TRP A 267 -2.43 4.40 -4.43
N VAL A 268 -2.94 3.90 -3.31
CA VAL A 268 -3.05 4.65 -2.06
C VAL A 268 -1.89 4.23 -1.18
N ARG A 269 -1.01 5.17 -0.86
CA ARG A 269 0.12 4.95 0.04
C ARG A 269 -0.31 5.18 1.48
N ALA A 270 -0.18 4.17 2.33
CA ALA A 270 -0.35 4.29 3.76
C ALA A 270 1.00 4.56 4.43
N LEU A 271 1.23 5.80 4.89
CA LEU A 271 2.39 6.17 5.68
C LEU A 271 2.08 5.95 7.17
N TYR A 272 3.09 5.55 7.94
CA TYR A 272 2.90 5.29 9.36
C TYR A 272 4.15 5.59 10.19
N GLU A 273 3.90 5.93 11.46
CA GLU A 273 4.93 6.08 12.48
C GLU A 273 4.51 5.34 13.76
N LYS A 274 5.48 4.72 14.43
CA LYS A 274 5.27 4.04 15.71
C LYS A 274 5.23 5.08 16.83
N ARG A 275 4.20 5.04 17.68
CA ARG A 275 4.13 5.89 18.88
C ARG A 275 5.29 5.59 19.83
N ASP A 276 5.71 6.61 20.56
CA ASP A 276 6.84 6.51 21.48
C ASP A 276 6.44 5.77 22.77
N GLU A 277 7.11 4.65 23.05
CA GLU A 277 6.92 3.86 24.26
C GLU A 277 7.22 4.66 25.54
N ALA A 278 8.11 5.67 25.47
CA ALA A 278 8.40 6.55 26.60
C ALA A 278 7.16 7.35 27.05
N THR A 279 6.24 7.65 26.12
CA THR A 279 4.95 8.28 26.41
C THR A 279 3.85 7.30 26.78
N LYS A 280 4.17 6.00 26.95
CA LYS A 280 3.18 4.92 27.14
C LYS A 280 2.14 4.86 26.02
N ASN A 281 2.52 5.25 24.80
CA ASN A 281 1.67 5.29 23.60
C ASN A 281 0.44 6.22 23.71
N THR A 282 0.44 7.17 24.65
CA THR A 282 -0.73 8.05 24.87
C THR A 282 -0.73 9.30 23.99
N THR A 283 0.39 9.63 23.35
CA THR A 283 0.53 10.83 22.51
C THR A 283 0.60 10.43 21.04
N PRO A 284 -0.34 10.89 20.20
CA PRO A 284 -0.27 10.65 18.77
C PRO A 284 0.98 11.25 18.12
N VAL A 285 1.48 10.59 17.08
CA VAL A 285 2.70 10.98 16.35
C VAL A 285 2.44 11.34 14.89
N TRP A 286 1.19 11.71 14.53
CA TRP A 286 0.87 12.18 13.17
C TRP A 286 1.77 13.32 12.69
N SER A 287 2.25 14.16 13.62
CA SER A 287 3.20 15.24 13.35
C SER A 287 4.60 14.80 12.93
N LYS A 288 4.97 13.55 13.24
CA LYS A 288 6.24 12.94 12.84
C LYS A 288 6.16 12.27 11.47
N ILE A 289 4.95 12.02 10.96
CA ILE A 289 4.76 11.43 9.65
C ILE A 289 5.18 12.47 8.60
N SER A 290 6.07 12.04 7.70
CA SER A 290 6.64 12.87 6.65
C SER A 290 6.65 12.12 5.32
N SER A 291 7.01 12.79 4.23
CA SER A 291 7.12 12.16 2.91
C SER A 291 8.09 10.97 2.86
N GLY A 292 9.09 10.93 3.76
CA GLY A 292 10.06 9.83 3.91
C GLY A 292 9.73 8.81 5.00
N SER A 293 8.56 8.86 5.62
CA SER A 293 8.16 7.89 6.65
C SER A 293 7.95 6.48 6.05
N PRO A 294 8.05 5.42 6.87
CA PRO A 294 7.70 4.06 6.48
C PRO A 294 6.29 4.01 5.88
N HIS A 295 6.13 3.25 4.80
CA HIS A 295 4.86 3.20 4.08
C HIS A 295 4.64 1.90 3.32
N VAL A 296 3.40 1.69 2.89
CA VAL A 296 2.98 0.60 1.99
C VAL A 296 2.08 1.17 0.91
N ASP A 297 2.35 0.84 -0.35
CA ASP A 297 1.51 1.19 -1.50
C ASP A 297 0.43 0.11 -1.70
N LEU A 298 -0.83 0.50 -1.62
CA LEU A 298 -2.00 -0.36 -1.78
C LEU A 298 -2.63 -0.08 -3.14
N GLU A 299 -2.69 -1.08 -4.02
CA GLU A 299 -3.20 -0.90 -5.39
C GLU A 299 -4.70 -0.64 -5.38
N ILE A 300 -5.12 0.37 -6.13
CA ILE A 300 -6.53 0.72 -6.33
C ILE A 300 -7.11 -0.27 -7.32
N THR A 301 -8.16 -0.98 -6.89
CA THR A 301 -8.91 -1.90 -7.74
C THR A 301 -10.27 -1.29 -8.09
N GLY A 302 -10.63 -1.34 -9.36
CA GLY A 302 -11.90 -0.81 -9.87
C GLY A 302 -11.87 0.66 -10.32
N ASP A 303 -13.00 1.11 -10.84
CA ASP A 303 -13.26 2.40 -11.50
C ASP A 303 -14.24 3.28 -10.69
N ALA A 304 -14.37 2.98 -9.40
CA ALA A 304 -15.57 3.34 -8.66
C ALA A 304 -15.68 4.83 -8.35
N THR A 305 -16.74 5.44 -8.89
CA THR A 305 -17.18 6.82 -8.64
C THR A 305 -17.69 7.08 -7.22
N THR A 306 -17.92 6.03 -6.41
CA THR A 306 -18.55 6.12 -5.08
C THR A 306 -17.91 5.26 -3.97
N SER A 307 -17.18 4.18 -4.27
CA SER A 307 -16.55 3.31 -3.25
C SER A 307 -15.18 2.79 -3.70
N ILE A 308 -14.11 3.20 -3.07
CA ILE A 308 -12.75 2.78 -3.44
C ILE A 308 -12.50 1.35 -2.97
N ASP A 309 -12.08 0.48 -3.87
CA ASP A 309 -11.53 -0.82 -3.50
C ASP A 309 -10.01 -0.80 -3.59
N LEU A 310 -9.38 -1.50 -2.65
CA LEU A 310 -7.94 -1.63 -2.52
C LEU A 310 -7.61 -3.12 -2.44
N SER A 311 -6.61 -3.56 -3.18
CA SER A 311 -6.16 -4.96 -3.14
C SER A 311 -4.64 -5.07 -3.15
N PRO A 312 -4.02 -5.59 -2.07
CA PRO A 312 -4.62 -5.91 -0.78
C PRO A 312 -4.88 -4.66 0.07
N ARG A 313 -5.71 -4.77 1.12
CA ARG A 313 -5.99 -3.67 2.07
C ARG A 313 -5.12 -3.65 3.32
N ARG A 314 -4.05 -4.45 3.34
CA ARG A 314 -3.31 -4.79 4.57
C ARG A 314 -1.91 -4.22 4.57
N ILE A 315 -1.52 -3.73 5.73
CA ILE A 315 -0.18 -3.24 6.05
C ILE A 315 0.43 -4.27 7.00
N GLU A 316 1.40 -5.03 6.52
CA GLU A 316 2.01 -6.15 7.25
C GLU A 316 3.28 -5.74 7.98
N ASN A 317 3.87 -6.68 8.73
CA ASN A 317 5.14 -6.53 9.44
C ASN A 317 5.13 -5.44 10.53
N LEU A 318 3.96 -5.25 11.17
CA LEU A 318 3.85 -4.39 12.34
C LEU A 318 4.10 -5.16 13.63
N ASP A 319 4.59 -4.47 14.66
CA ASP A 319 4.78 -5.05 15.98
C ASP A 319 3.43 -5.16 16.70
N ASN A 320 3.15 -6.32 17.32
CA ASN A 320 2.01 -6.44 18.22
C ASN A 320 2.22 -5.61 19.48
N ASP A 321 1.11 -5.15 20.07
CA ASP A 321 1.00 -4.27 21.24
C ASP A 321 1.53 -2.83 21.07
N ALA A 322 2.29 -2.57 20.01
CA ALA A 322 2.68 -1.23 19.58
C ALA A 322 1.50 -0.47 18.99
N VAL A 323 1.54 0.86 19.12
CA VAL A 323 0.52 1.75 18.55
C VAL A 323 1.14 2.49 17.38
N TYR A 324 0.45 2.50 16.25
CA TYR A 324 0.87 3.15 15.02
C TYR A 324 -0.17 4.17 14.60
N ASP A 325 0.29 5.34 14.19
CA ASP A 325 -0.54 6.38 13.60
C ASP A 325 -0.29 6.42 12.09
N PHE A 326 -1.37 6.60 11.32
CA PHE A 326 -1.36 6.50 9.86
C PHE A 326 -1.79 7.80 9.18
N LYS A 327 -1.25 8.05 7.99
CA LYS A 327 -1.77 9.01 7.00
C LYS A 327 -1.81 8.34 5.63
N LEU A 328 -2.72 8.79 4.77
CA LEU A 328 -2.78 8.32 3.40
C LEU A 328 -2.25 9.37 2.43
N ALA A 329 -1.68 8.92 1.32
CA ALA A 329 -1.24 9.73 0.19
C ALA A 329 -1.60 9.03 -1.12
N MET A 330 -1.78 9.79 -2.19
CA MET A 330 -2.10 9.28 -3.51
C MET A 330 -0.83 9.10 -4.32
N VAL A 331 -0.74 8.00 -5.07
CA VAL A 331 0.41 7.69 -5.92
C VAL A 331 -0.04 7.47 -7.36
N ASP A 332 0.54 8.23 -8.28
CA ASP A 332 0.28 8.07 -9.72
C ASP A 332 1.14 6.97 -10.36
N ALA A 333 0.85 6.63 -11.62
CA ALA A 333 1.65 5.66 -12.38
C ALA A 333 3.13 6.05 -12.57
N ALA A 334 3.48 7.32 -12.40
CA ALA A 334 4.86 7.81 -12.44
C ALA A 334 5.55 7.80 -11.07
N ARG A 335 4.92 7.19 -10.04
CA ARG A 335 5.37 7.14 -8.63
C ARG A 335 5.46 8.50 -7.94
N ASN A 336 4.76 9.50 -8.47
CA ASN A 336 4.62 10.77 -7.76
C ASN A 336 3.68 10.57 -6.57
N VAL A 337 4.10 11.00 -5.39
CA VAL A 337 3.39 10.85 -4.11
C VAL A 337 2.96 12.22 -3.62
N GLY A 338 1.66 12.37 -3.34
CA GLY A 338 1.07 13.62 -2.86
C GLY A 338 -0.39 13.48 -2.47
N TYR A 339 -1.15 14.58 -2.44
CA TYR A 339 -2.52 14.66 -1.91
C TYR A 339 -2.70 13.88 -0.61
N TYR A 340 -1.98 14.35 0.42
CA TYR A 340 -1.99 13.71 1.74
C TYR A 340 -3.26 14.04 2.51
N THR A 341 -3.69 13.12 3.38
CA THR A 341 -4.75 13.37 4.36
C THR A 341 -4.31 14.46 5.35
N SER A 342 -5.15 15.49 5.50
CA SER A 342 -4.85 16.69 6.28
C SER A 342 -4.81 16.41 7.79
N ALA A 343 -3.99 17.13 8.54
CA ALA A 343 -3.95 17.00 10.00
C ALA A 343 -5.25 17.42 10.69
N VAL A 344 -6.09 18.24 10.05
CA VAL A 344 -7.40 18.63 10.62
C VAL A 344 -8.35 17.45 10.73
N ASP A 345 -8.17 16.42 9.90
CA ASP A 345 -9.02 15.22 9.85
C ASP A 345 -8.47 14.08 10.70
N ASP A 346 -7.24 14.19 11.22
CA ASP A 346 -6.63 13.17 12.08
C ASP A 346 -7.45 12.93 13.37
N ILE A 347 -8.24 13.93 13.79
CA ILE A 347 -9.05 13.91 15.02
C ILE A 347 -10.55 13.71 14.70
N TYR A 348 -10.98 13.78 13.44
CA TYR A 348 -12.39 13.74 13.07
C TYR A 348 -12.79 12.39 12.46
N CYS A 349 -13.55 11.60 13.21
CA CYS A 349 -14.08 10.31 12.76
C CYS A 349 -15.60 10.41 12.60
N GLU A 350 -16.12 10.36 11.37
CA GLU A 350 -17.57 10.36 11.12
C GLU A 350 -18.25 9.04 11.54
N GLY A 351 -17.46 7.98 11.71
CA GLY A 351 -17.88 6.72 12.31
C GLY A 351 -17.62 6.71 13.81
N GLY A 352 -18.63 7.09 14.61
CA GLY A 352 -18.62 6.91 16.06
C GLY A 352 -18.63 5.43 16.48
N SER A 353 -17.52 4.72 16.32
CA SER A 353 -17.28 3.42 16.92
C SER A 353 -15.78 3.13 16.97
N ALA A 354 -15.13 3.69 18.00
CA ALA A 354 -13.95 3.04 18.56
C ALA A 354 -14.38 1.64 19.01
N SER A 355 -14.00 0.61 18.26
CA SER A 355 -14.26 -0.79 18.63
C SER A 355 -13.54 -1.18 19.93
N ASP A 356 -12.61 -0.32 20.39
CA ASP A 356 -11.70 -0.58 21.49
C ASP A 356 -11.97 0.28 22.75
N GLY A 357 -13.21 0.73 22.95
CA GLY A 357 -13.71 1.07 24.28
C GLY A 357 -13.01 2.23 25.00
N GLY A 358 -12.68 3.30 24.29
CA GLY A 358 -12.28 4.60 24.85
C GLY A 358 -13.01 5.74 24.15
N SER A 359 -13.48 6.74 24.89
CA SER A 359 -14.07 7.95 24.33
C SER A 359 -12.99 8.88 23.77
N GLY A 360 -12.89 9.02 22.45
CA GLY A 360 -12.09 10.06 21.76
C GLY A 360 -11.30 9.54 20.54
N ALA A 361 -11.46 10.21 19.40
CA ALA A 361 -10.75 10.16 18.11
C ALA A 361 -9.45 9.31 18.00
N GLU A 362 -9.54 8.10 17.43
CA GLU A 362 -8.38 7.29 17.01
C GLU A 362 -8.69 6.43 15.76
N CYS A 363 -9.44 6.96 14.76
CA CYS A 363 -9.76 6.21 13.53
C CYS A 363 -8.57 5.99 12.58
N HIS A 364 -7.52 6.81 12.70
CA HIS A 364 -6.27 6.70 11.93
C HIS A 364 -5.16 6.01 12.73
N THR A 365 -5.50 5.28 13.79
CA THR A 365 -4.55 4.61 14.67
C THR A 365 -4.83 3.11 14.67
N ALA A 366 -3.77 2.30 14.65
CA ALA A 366 -3.87 0.86 14.83
C ALA A 366 -3.03 0.41 16.02
N ARG A 367 -3.52 -0.61 16.72
CA ARG A 367 -2.76 -1.36 17.71
C ARG A 367 -2.83 -2.84 17.34
N PRO A 368 -1.94 -3.29 16.43
CA PRO A 368 -1.84 -4.71 16.11
C PRO A 368 -1.75 -5.53 17.38
N SER A 369 -2.50 -6.60 17.45
CA SER A 369 -2.49 -7.49 18.60
C SER A 369 -2.62 -8.90 18.11
N GLU A 370 -1.99 -9.82 18.84
CA GLU A 370 -2.07 -11.23 18.50
C GLU A 370 -3.56 -11.63 18.49
N VAL A 371 -4.03 -12.17 17.37
CA VAL A 371 -5.38 -12.73 17.31
C VAL A 371 -5.35 -14.02 18.09
N VAL A 372 -5.60 -13.90 19.40
CA VAL A 372 -5.83 -15.02 20.29
C VAL A 372 -7.22 -15.56 19.99
N GLY A 373 -7.43 -16.16 18.80
CA GLY A 373 -8.65 -16.79 18.29
C GLY A 373 -9.89 -16.60 19.17
N VAL A 374 -10.47 -15.39 19.15
CA VAL A 374 -11.53 -14.99 20.09
C VAL A 374 -12.85 -15.71 19.78
N LEU A 375 -13.03 -16.22 18.56
CA LEU A 375 -14.20 -17.02 18.17
C LEU A 375 -14.17 -18.46 18.72
N GLU A 376 -13.01 -19.02 19.09
CA GLU A 376 -12.95 -20.33 19.75
C GLU A 376 -12.74 -20.26 21.27
N LYS A 377 -12.02 -19.25 21.78
CA LYS A 377 -11.69 -19.17 23.21
C LYS A 377 -12.81 -18.61 24.07
N SER A 378 -13.60 -17.64 23.59
CA SER A 378 -14.75 -17.12 24.35
C SER A 378 -15.85 -18.19 24.54
N VAL A 379 -15.95 -19.13 23.61
CA VAL A 379 -16.97 -20.20 23.59
C VAL A 379 -16.52 -21.46 24.35
N ASN A 380 -15.24 -21.80 24.44
CA ASN A 380 -14.84 -23.14 24.93
C ASN A 380 -14.33 -23.16 26.37
N CYS A 381 -15.17 -23.64 27.30
CA CYS A 381 -14.69 -24.28 28.53
C CYS A 381 -14.24 -25.71 28.18
N PHE A 382 -13.10 -25.86 27.50
CA PHE A 382 -12.58 -27.12 26.92
C PHE A 382 -12.76 -28.36 27.82
N VAL A 383 -12.31 -28.27 29.07
CA VAL A 383 -12.37 -29.38 30.04
C VAL A 383 -13.83 -29.70 30.43
N ALA A 384 -14.67 -28.68 30.64
CA ALA A 384 -16.08 -28.88 30.98
C ALA A 384 -16.87 -29.43 29.78
N THR A 385 -16.60 -28.94 28.57
CA THR A 385 -17.20 -29.47 27.33
C THR A 385 -16.81 -30.93 27.11
N ALA A 386 -15.54 -31.30 27.32
CA ALA A 386 -15.10 -32.69 27.23
C ALA A 386 -15.76 -33.59 28.30
N ALA A 387 -15.91 -33.11 29.53
CA ALA A 387 -16.58 -33.85 30.60
C ALA A 387 -18.09 -34.02 30.36
N TYR A 388 -18.82 -32.94 30.08
CA TYR A 388 -20.29 -32.95 29.95
C TYR A 388 -20.79 -33.28 28.53
N GLY A 389 -19.90 -33.32 27.54
CA GLY A 389 -20.19 -33.81 26.19
C GLY A 389 -20.95 -32.86 25.28
N SER A 390 -21.32 -31.67 25.76
CA SER A 390 -21.92 -30.64 24.92
C SER A 390 -21.44 -29.25 25.36
N PRO A 391 -21.06 -28.37 24.41
CA PRO A 391 -20.77 -26.98 24.72
C PRO A 391 -22.02 -26.19 25.14
N MET A 392 -23.23 -26.75 24.97
CA MET A 392 -24.49 -26.15 25.40
C MET A 392 -25.02 -26.74 26.71
N ALA A 393 -24.24 -27.59 27.39
CA ALA A 393 -24.62 -28.10 28.70
C ALA A 393 -24.84 -26.95 29.72
N ALA A 394 -25.82 -27.10 30.60
CA ALA A 394 -26.16 -26.08 31.60
C ALA A 394 -24.98 -25.79 32.55
N GLU A 395 -24.19 -26.81 32.84
CA GLU A 395 -22.97 -26.76 33.66
C GLU A 395 -21.88 -25.94 32.99
N VAL A 396 -21.67 -26.15 31.68
CA VAL A 396 -20.71 -25.38 30.87
C VAL A 396 -21.13 -23.91 30.83
N THR A 397 -22.42 -23.65 30.65
CA THR A 397 -22.98 -22.29 30.67
C THR A 397 -22.80 -21.61 32.02
N THR A 398 -22.91 -22.36 33.12
CA THR A 398 -22.67 -21.86 34.49
C THR A 398 -21.21 -21.45 34.68
N PHE A 399 -20.25 -22.26 34.21
CA PHE A 399 -18.83 -21.90 34.26
C PHE A 399 -18.49 -20.68 33.39
N ARG A 400 -19.10 -20.55 32.21
CA ARG A 400 -18.94 -19.35 31.36
C ARG A 400 -19.41 -18.10 32.08
N ARG A 401 -20.62 -18.11 32.63
CA ARG A 401 -21.15 -16.97 33.39
C ARG A 401 -20.26 -16.61 34.58
N PHE A 402 -19.75 -17.60 35.30
CA PHE A 402 -18.83 -17.37 36.42
C PHE A 402 -17.51 -16.74 35.94
N ARG A 403 -16.94 -17.22 34.83
CA ARG A 403 -15.76 -16.62 34.20
C ARG A 403 -16.01 -15.15 33.85
N ASP A 404 -17.12 -14.88 33.19
CA ASP A 404 -17.41 -13.55 32.65
C ASP A 404 -17.71 -12.53 33.77
N HIS A 405 -18.44 -12.94 34.80
CA HIS A 405 -18.81 -12.04 35.90
C HIS A 405 -17.75 -11.87 36.98
N PHE A 406 -16.91 -12.89 37.24
CA PHE A 406 -16.00 -12.87 38.39
C PHE A 406 -14.51 -13.05 38.04
N LEU A 407 -14.16 -13.74 36.95
CA LEU A 407 -12.75 -13.94 36.59
C LEU A 407 -12.23 -12.86 35.64
N LEU A 408 -13.02 -12.49 34.63
CA LEU A 408 -12.60 -11.54 33.59
C LEU A 408 -12.32 -10.12 34.12
N PRO A 409 -13.11 -9.55 35.05
CA PRO A 409 -12.88 -8.20 35.56
C PRO A 409 -11.57 -8.05 36.38
N HIS A 410 -11.09 -9.13 37.01
CA HIS A 410 -9.96 -9.09 37.95
C HIS A 410 -8.64 -9.58 37.32
N LYS A 411 -7.51 -8.92 37.66
CA LYS A 411 -6.17 -9.25 37.14
C LYS A 411 -5.78 -10.71 37.39
N PHE A 412 -6.02 -11.22 38.61
CA PHE A 412 -5.74 -12.62 38.95
C PHE A 412 -6.62 -13.60 38.17
N GLY A 413 -7.88 -13.25 37.92
CA GLY A 413 -8.79 -14.08 37.12
C GLY A 413 -8.37 -14.15 35.66
N ARG A 414 -7.88 -13.05 35.07
CA ARG A 414 -7.29 -13.05 33.72
C ARG A 414 -6.05 -13.96 33.61
N GLN A 415 -5.17 -13.94 34.62
CA GLN A 415 -4.00 -14.84 34.65
C GLN A 415 -4.41 -16.31 34.73
N PHE A 416 -5.42 -16.65 35.54
CA PHE A 416 -5.98 -18.00 35.61
C PHE A 416 -6.59 -18.44 34.27
N ILE A 417 -7.36 -17.55 33.62
CA ILE A 417 -7.94 -17.81 32.29
C ILE A 417 -6.84 -18.08 31.27
N TRP A 418 -5.76 -17.28 31.28
CA TRP A 418 -4.63 -17.49 30.38
C TRP A 418 -3.97 -18.86 30.58
N PHE A 419 -3.70 -19.24 31.83
CA PHE A 419 -3.17 -20.57 32.16
C PHE A 419 -4.12 -21.69 31.70
N TYR A 420 -5.43 -21.52 31.93
CA TYR A 420 -6.46 -22.46 31.50
C TYR A 420 -6.51 -22.61 29.98
N TYR A 421 -6.42 -21.52 29.21
CA TYR A 421 -6.42 -21.60 27.75
C TYR A 421 -5.12 -22.15 27.16
N LYS A 422 -4.00 -22.03 27.88
CA LYS A 422 -2.73 -22.63 27.48
C LYS A 422 -2.72 -24.15 27.68
N ASN A 423 -3.27 -24.65 28.79
CA ASN A 423 -3.14 -26.06 29.18
C ASN A 423 -4.44 -26.88 29.00
N GLY A 424 -5.60 -26.23 29.03
CA GLY A 424 -6.92 -26.84 28.97
C GLY A 424 -7.22 -27.65 27.71
N PRO A 425 -6.81 -27.23 26.49
CA PRO A 425 -7.02 -28.02 25.28
C PRO A 425 -6.34 -29.40 25.31
N ILE A 426 -5.13 -29.47 25.87
CA ILE A 426 -4.38 -30.72 26.00
C ILE A 426 -5.12 -31.68 26.93
N ALA A 427 -5.54 -31.20 28.11
CA ALA A 427 -6.32 -32.00 29.06
C ALA A 427 -7.68 -32.45 28.49
N ALA A 428 -8.37 -31.57 27.77
CA ALA A 428 -9.67 -31.87 27.17
C ALA A 428 -9.60 -32.99 26.12
N LYS A 429 -8.51 -33.06 25.34
CA LYS A 429 -8.30 -34.14 24.37
C LYS A 429 -8.24 -35.51 25.05
N PHE A 430 -7.45 -35.64 26.11
CA PHE A 430 -7.34 -36.89 26.88
C PHE A 430 -8.66 -37.28 27.56
N ILE A 431 -9.41 -36.29 28.05
CA ILE A 431 -10.72 -36.53 28.69
C ILE A 431 -11.76 -36.99 27.66
N ALA A 432 -11.78 -36.41 26.46
CA ALA A 432 -12.77 -36.73 25.43
C ALA A 432 -12.65 -38.18 24.92
N GLU A 433 -11.44 -38.74 24.92
CA GLU A 433 -11.11 -40.07 24.40
C GLU A 433 -11.44 -41.23 25.37
N SER A 434 -11.81 -40.98 26.63
CA SER A 434 -12.01 -42.03 27.64
C SER A 434 -13.20 -41.78 28.58
N ASP A 435 -14.16 -42.72 28.61
CA ASP A 435 -15.36 -42.61 29.46
C ASP A 435 -15.04 -42.57 30.96
N THR A 436 -13.98 -43.25 31.41
CA THR A 436 -13.54 -43.22 32.82
C THR A 436 -12.98 -41.84 33.19
N LEU A 437 -12.18 -41.21 32.32
CA LEU A 437 -11.69 -39.84 32.54
C LEU A 437 -12.81 -38.81 32.50
N ARG A 438 -13.86 -39.01 31.70
CA ARG A 438 -15.06 -38.15 31.71
C ARG A 438 -15.80 -38.23 33.04
N ALA A 439 -15.98 -39.44 33.57
CA ALA A 439 -16.64 -39.64 34.87
C ALA A 439 -15.84 -38.99 36.02
N VAL A 440 -14.52 -39.21 36.06
CA VAL A 440 -13.63 -38.58 37.04
C VAL A 440 -13.65 -37.05 36.91
N SER A 441 -13.62 -36.53 35.67
CA SER A 441 -13.68 -35.09 35.42
C SER A 441 -15.00 -34.47 35.87
N ARG A 442 -16.15 -35.14 35.67
CA ARG A 442 -17.44 -34.68 36.20
C ARG A 442 -17.46 -34.65 37.72
N ALA A 443 -16.86 -35.64 38.37
CA ALA A 443 -16.74 -35.67 39.83
C ALA A 443 -15.84 -34.53 40.35
N ALA A 444 -14.67 -34.33 39.72
CA ALA A 444 -13.75 -33.25 40.07
C ALA A 444 -14.34 -31.85 39.84
N LEU A 445 -15.14 -31.68 38.78
CA LEU A 445 -15.79 -30.40 38.46
C LEU A 445 -17.04 -30.12 39.32
N TRP A 446 -17.54 -31.08 40.09
CA TRP A 446 -18.77 -30.92 40.87
C TRP A 446 -18.64 -29.82 41.93
N ALA A 447 -17.56 -29.81 42.71
CA ALA A 447 -17.33 -28.81 43.74
C ALA A 447 -17.13 -27.39 43.14
N PRO A 448 -16.26 -27.20 42.12
CA PRO A 448 -16.17 -25.92 41.40
C PRO A 448 -17.49 -25.46 40.78
N LEU A 449 -18.31 -26.38 40.26
CA LEU A 449 -19.60 -26.06 39.65
C LEU A 449 -20.58 -25.54 40.70
N LYS A 450 -20.65 -26.17 41.88
CA LYS A 450 -21.49 -25.72 42.99
C LYS A 450 -21.05 -24.35 43.51
N PHE A 451 -19.73 -24.14 43.64
CA PHE A 451 -19.17 -22.86 44.01
C PHE A 451 -19.50 -21.76 43.00
N ALA A 452 -19.33 -22.04 41.70
CA ALA A 452 -19.65 -21.11 40.62
C ALA A 452 -21.14 -20.74 40.62
N LYS A 453 -22.03 -21.73 40.75
CA LYS A 453 -23.48 -21.52 40.83
C LYS A 453 -23.86 -20.68 42.06
N PHE A 454 -23.31 -20.99 43.23
CA PHE A 454 -23.58 -20.25 44.46
C PHE A 454 -23.08 -18.81 44.37
N SER A 455 -21.88 -18.59 43.83
CA SER A 455 -21.31 -17.25 43.61
C SER A 455 -22.17 -16.40 42.68
N LEU A 456 -22.73 -16.99 41.63
CA LEU A 456 -23.61 -16.29 40.68
C LEU A 456 -24.97 -15.92 41.29
N THR A 457 -25.45 -16.64 42.30
CA THR A 457 -26.75 -16.38 42.95
C THR A 457 -26.64 -15.45 44.16
N TYR A 458 -25.62 -15.61 44.99
CA TYR A 458 -25.49 -14.92 46.28
C TYR A 458 -24.28 -13.99 46.38
N GLY A 459 -23.47 -13.90 45.31
CA GLY A 459 -22.25 -13.11 45.27
C GLY A 459 -21.01 -13.89 45.75
N ILE A 460 -19.85 -13.51 45.21
CA ILE A 460 -18.59 -14.23 45.46
C ILE A 460 -18.10 -14.13 46.91
N ALA A 461 -18.42 -13.04 47.61
CA ALA A 461 -18.06 -12.87 49.03
C ALA A 461 -18.77 -13.89 49.93
N ALA A 462 -20.07 -14.12 49.70
CA ALA A 462 -20.83 -15.13 50.42
C ALA A 462 -20.32 -16.56 50.10
N ALA A 463 -19.89 -16.79 48.86
CA ALA A 463 -19.33 -18.07 48.44
C ALA A 463 -18.00 -18.38 49.15
N PHE A 464 -17.11 -17.39 49.28
CA PHE A 464 -15.87 -17.56 50.05
C PHE A 464 -16.13 -17.71 51.55
N ALA A 465 -17.11 -17.00 52.11
CA ALA A 465 -17.50 -17.18 53.51
C ALA A 465 -17.99 -18.62 53.76
N LEU A 466 -18.86 -19.15 52.91
CA LEU A 466 -19.34 -20.54 52.99
C LEU A 466 -18.20 -21.55 52.80
N LEU A 467 -17.31 -21.32 51.83
CA LEU A 467 -16.16 -22.19 51.61
C LEU A 467 -15.21 -22.19 52.83
N SER A 468 -14.99 -21.03 53.44
CA SER A 468 -14.13 -20.89 54.62
C SER A 468 -14.70 -21.61 55.83
N THR A 469 -16.01 -21.54 56.07
CA THR A 469 -16.67 -22.26 57.18
C THR A 469 -16.67 -23.76 56.95
N LEU A 470 -16.76 -24.23 55.71
CA LEU A 470 -16.70 -25.64 55.36
C LEU A 470 -15.30 -26.25 55.57
N ILE A 471 -14.25 -25.47 55.30
CA ILE A 471 -12.84 -25.87 55.47
C ILE A 471 -12.39 -25.79 56.93
N LEU A 472 -12.89 -24.79 57.68
CA LEU A 472 -12.58 -24.59 59.10
C LEU A 472 -13.51 -25.37 60.04
N ALA A 473 -14.52 -26.08 59.52
CA ALA A 473 -15.37 -26.94 60.32
C ALA A 473 -14.54 -28.09 60.92
N PRO A 474 -14.57 -28.29 62.25
CA PRO A 474 -13.79 -29.36 62.88
C PRO A 474 -14.22 -30.74 62.35
N PRO A 475 -13.31 -31.74 62.30
CA PRO A 475 -13.58 -33.06 61.70
C PRO A 475 -14.81 -33.78 62.26
N ALA A 476 -15.22 -33.46 63.50
CA ALA A 476 -16.41 -34.00 64.17
C ALA A 476 -17.75 -33.66 63.47
N VAL A 477 -17.77 -32.66 62.57
CA VAL A 477 -18.97 -32.32 61.78
C VAL A 477 -19.03 -33.13 60.48
N TRP A 478 -17.89 -33.61 59.98
CA TRP A 478 -17.78 -34.34 58.72
C TRP A 478 -17.92 -35.86 58.89
N PHE A 479 -17.47 -36.39 60.02
CA PHE A 479 -17.68 -37.78 60.41
C PHE A 479 -18.55 -37.78 61.65
N GLY A 480 -19.85 -38.00 61.48
CA GLY A 480 -20.79 -38.15 62.60
C GLY A 480 -20.33 -39.25 63.56
N ALA A 481 -20.58 -39.02 64.85
CA ALA A 481 -20.42 -40.01 65.92
C ALA A 481 -21.16 -41.31 65.62
#